data_AF-A0A9E4YXG5-F1
#
_entry.id   AF-A0A9E4YXG5-F1
#
_cell.length_a   1.000
_cell.length_b   1.000
_cell.length_c   1.000
_cell.angle_alpha   90.00
_cell.angle_beta   90.00
_cell.angle_gamma   90.00
#
_symmetry.space_group_name_H-M   'P 1'
#
loop_
_entity.id
_entity.type
_entity.pdbx_description
1 polymer ?
#
loop_
_entity_poly.entity_id
_entity_poly.type
_entity_poly.pdbx_seq_one_letter_code
_entity_poly.pdbx_strand_id
1 'polypeptide(L)'
;IIEGGRRPLVVIAEDVDGEALSTLVVNKMRGTLNCVAIKAPGFGERRKALLEDIAVLTGATVISNDVGLRLDGVELSHLGSARRLVALKDESTIIEGRGPEQAVKERAEQLRVQIEETTSDYDREKLQERMASLVGGVAVIKVGGATEPEIHERKSRTEDALSATRAAVEEGIVPGGGVAIVRAEQVLDDMESTLDDDEALGVRLVKQALSAPLILISENAGHPGEVILDGVRKGEGDWGFDAELGEFCAMMERGIVDPVKVTRSALQNAGSIAGLMLTTEAVITEIPEEKPLPQDVQDFMHD
;
A
#
# COMPACT_ATOMS: atom_id res chain seq x y z
N ILE A 1 -33.60 2.90 -4.92
CA ILE A 1 -32.56 3.96 -5.00
C ILE A 1 -33.16 5.37 -4.94
N ILE A 2 -34.35 5.63 -5.50
CA ILE A 2 -34.99 6.96 -5.45
C ILE A 2 -35.58 7.31 -4.06
N GLU A 3 -35.94 6.32 -3.23
CA GLU A 3 -36.54 6.57 -1.90
C GLU A 3 -35.54 6.74 -0.73
N GLY A 4 -34.25 6.41 -0.89
CA GLY A 4 -33.28 6.33 0.22
C GLY A 4 -32.29 7.50 0.37
N GLY A 5 -32.43 8.54 -0.46
CA GLY A 5 -31.40 9.55 -0.66
C GLY A 5 -30.20 9.01 -1.47
N ARG A 6 -29.36 9.92 -2.00
CA ARG A 6 -28.14 9.61 -2.79
C ARG A 6 -27.04 8.94 -1.93
N ARG A 7 -27.34 7.83 -1.25
CA ARG A 7 -26.34 7.06 -0.52
C ARG A 7 -25.57 6.16 -1.50
N PRO A 8 -24.23 6.11 -1.41
CA PRO A 8 -23.44 5.20 -2.22
C PRO A 8 -23.79 3.73 -1.95
N LEU A 9 -23.69 2.88 -2.97
CA LEU A 9 -23.93 1.44 -2.89
C LEU A 9 -22.63 0.65 -3.07
N VAL A 10 -22.41 -0.34 -2.21
CA VAL A 10 -21.29 -1.29 -2.34
C VAL A 10 -21.89 -2.65 -2.67
N VAL A 11 -21.43 -3.28 -3.74
CA VAL A 11 -21.80 -4.64 -4.12
C VAL A 11 -20.63 -5.56 -3.80
N ILE A 12 -20.84 -6.54 -2.93
CA ILE A 12 -19.86 -7.59 -2.62
C ILE A 12 -20.46 -8.91 -3.10
N ALA A 13 -19.86 -9.53 -4.12
CA ALA A 13 -20.38 -10.74 -4.75
C ALA A 13 -19.23 -11.67 -5.17
N GLU A 14 -19.53 -12.94 -5.46
CA GLU A 14 -18.54 -13.88 -6.01
C GLU A 14 -17.83 -13.32 -7.24
N ASP A 15 -18.59 -12.75 -8.17
CA ASP A 15 -18.09 -11.97 -9.29
C ASP A 15 -19.17 -10.98 -9.76
N VAL A 16 -18.76 -9.95 -10.50
CA VAL A 16 -19.65 -8.97 -11.13
C VAL A 16 -19.15 -8.69 -12.53
N ASP A 17 -19.81 -9.29 -13.52
CA ASP A 17 -19.28 -9.42 -14.88
C ASP A 17 -20.26 -8.92 -15.94
N GLY A 18 -19.80 -8.86 -17.19
CA GLY A 18 -20.64 -8.68 -18.37
C GLY A 18 -21.50 -7.42 -18.33
N GLU A 19 -22.80 -7.60 -18.61
CA GLU A 19 -23.76 -6.50 -18.65
C GLU A 19 -24.00 -5.86 -17.27
N ALA A 20 -23.92 -6.65 -16.20
CA ALA A 20 -24.08 -6.14 -14.83
C ALA A 20 -22.98 -5.13 -14.49
N LEU A 21 -21.72 -5.49 -14.74
CA LEU A 21 -20.58 -4.58 -14.52
C LEU A 21 -20.67 -3.34 -15.41
N SER A 22 -20.94 -3.53 -16.70
CA SER A 22 -21.07 -2.43 -17.66
C SER A 22 -22.14 -1.42 -17.23
N THR A 23 -23.27 -1.92 -16.71
CA THR A 23 -24.36 -1.09 -16.19
C THR A 23 -23.93 -0.29 -14.97
N LEU A 24 -23.22 -0.90 -14.02
CA LEU A 24 -22.68 -0.19 -12.85
C LEU A 24 -21.70 0.91 -13.25
N VAL A 25 -20.79 0.63 -14.18
CA VAL A 25 -19.80 1.60 -14.69
C VAL A 25 -20.48 2.80 -15.33
N VAL A 26 -21.44 2.57 -16.24
CA VAL A 26 -22.16 3.65 -16.93
C VAL A 26 -22.96 4.50 -15.93
N ASN A 27 -23.63 3.88 -14.96
CA ASN A 27 -24.40 4.62 -13.95
C ASN A 27 -23.51 5.41 -12.99
N LYS A 28 -22.33 4.89 -12.64
CA LYS A 28 -21.32 5.57 -11.85
C LYS A 28 -20.75 6.79 -12.57
N MET A 29 -20.38 6.64 -13.84
CA MET A 29 -19.86 7.73 -14.67
C MET A 29 -20.89 8.83 -14.91
N ARG A 30 -22.16 8.47 -15.08
CA ARG A 30 -23.28 9.42 -15.25
C ARG A 30 -23.72 10.08 -13.94
N GLY A 31 -23.22 9.65 -12.78
CA GLY A 31 -23.63 10.15 -11.47
C GLY A 31 -25.06 9.73 -11.05
N THR A 32 -25.68 8.80 -11.77
CA THR A 32 -27.01 8.24 -11.45
C THR A 32 -26.94 7.39 -10.18
N LEU A 33 -25.90 6.56 -10.06
CA LEU A 33 -25.65 5.70 -8.90
C LEU A 33 -24.17 5.77 -8.54
N ASN A 34 -23.87 6.27 -7.35
CA ASN A 34 -22.52 6.17 -6.82
C ASN A 34 -22.31 4.76 -6.27
N CYS A 35 -21.60 3.89 -6.98
CA CYS A 35 -21.36 2.52 -6.55
C CYS A 35 -19.92 2.03 -6.74
N VAL A 36 -19.59 0.95 -6.04
CA VAL A 36 -18.38 0.13 -6.23
C VAL A 36 -18.77 -1.35 -6.16
N ALA A 37 -18.18 -2.17 -7.02
CA ALA A 37 -18.29 -3.62 -6.98
C ALA A 37 -16.96 -4.21 -6.50
N ILE A 38 -17.02 -5.16 -5.56
CA ILE A 38 -15.87 -5.78 -4.93
C ILE A 38 -16.09 -7.30 -4.95
N LYS A 39 -15.05 -8.03 -5.30
CA LYS A 39 -15.08 -9.49 -5.28
C LYS A 39 -15.09 -9.98 -3.83
N ALA A 40 -15.96 -10.94 -3.53
CA ALA A 40 -16.09 -11.50 -2.19
C ALA A 40 -14.77 -12.19 -1.77
N PRO A 41 -14.32 -11.99 -0.51
CA PRO A 41 -13.07 -12.57 -0.05
C PRO A 41 -13.20 -14.09 0.12
N GLY A 42 -12.10 -14.80 -0.15
CA GLY A 42 -12.05 -16.26 -0.03
C GLY A 42 -12.81 -17.03 -1.10
N PHE A 43 -12.93 -18.35 -0.89
CA PHE A 43 -13.47 -19.30 -1.86
C PHE A 43 -14.30 -20.38 -1.15
N GLY A 44 -15.26 -20.97 -1.86
CA GLY A 44 -16.12 -22.05 -1.34
C GLY A 44 -16.84 -21.67 -0.04
N GLU A 45 -16.88 -22.60 0.91
CA GLU A 45 -17.51 -22.40 2.22
C GLU A 45 -16.86 -21.27 3.04
N ARG A 46 -15.55 -21.05 2.86
CA ARG A 46 -14.86 -19.92 3.52
C ARG A 46 -15.42 -18.58 3.05
N ARG A 47 -15.76 -18.44 1.76
CA ARG A 47 -16.39 -17.23 1.22
C ARG A 47 -17.74 -16.97 1.86
N LYS A 48 -18.58 -18.00 1.99
CA LYS A 48 -19.89 -17.89 2.64
C LYS A 48 -19.73 -17.43 4.09
N ALA A 49 -18.79 -18.04 4.82
CA ALA A 49 -18.51 -17.69 6.21
C ALA A 49 -18.00 -16.24 6.36
N LEU A 50 -17.14 -15.76 5.45
CA LEU A 50 -16.65 -14.39 5.43
C LEU A 50 -17.73 -13.37 5.03
N LEU A 51 -18.60 -13.72 4.08
CA LEU A 51 -19.76 -12.87 3.73
C LEU A 51 -20.71 -12.73 4.91
N GLU A 52 -20.92 -13.80 5.68
CA GLU A 52 -21.70 -13.75 6.91
C GLU A 52 -21.04 -12.85 7.97
N ASP A 53 -19.71 -12.91 8.10
CA ASP A 53 -18.96 -12.02 9.00
C ASP A 53 -19.15 -10.54 8.62
N ILE A 54 -19.09 -10.22 7.32
CA ILE A 54 -19.36 -8.88 6.78
C ILE A 54 -20.82 -8.48 7.02
N ALA A 55 -21.76 -9.41 6.84
CA ALA A 55 -23.17 -9.17 7.06
C ALA A 55 -23.47 -8.84 8.53
N VAL A 56 -22.93 -9.62 9.46
CA VAL A 56 -23.02 -9.35 10.90
C VAL A 56 -22.41 -7.99 11.26
N LEU A 57 -21.23 -7.66 10.72
CA LEU A 57 -20.55 -6.38 10.97
C LEU A 57 -21.36 -5.18 10.47
N THR A 58 -22.01 -5.31 9.32
CA THR A 58 -22.73 -4.20 8.66
C THR A 58 -24.23 -4.17 8.93
N GLY A 59 -24.77 -5.24 9.52
CA GLY A 59 -26.21 -5.47 9.67
C GLY A 59 -26.90 -5.88 8.36
N ALA A 60 -26.16 -6.37 7.36
CA ALA A 60 -26.73 -6.88 6.12
C ALA A 60 -27.31 -8.29 6.29
N THR A 61 -28.01 -8.76 5.27
CA THR A 61 -28.35 -10.17 5.11
C THR A 61 -27.65 -10.71 3.87
N VAL A 62 -26.94 -11.84 3.99
CA VAL A 62 -26.30 -12.48 2.84
C VAL A 62 -27.38 -13.03 1.92
N ILE A 63 -27.36 -12.58 0.65
CA ILE A 63 -28.28 -13.08 -0.37
C ILE A 63 -27.70 -14.34 -0.99
N SER A 64 -28.28 -15.49 -0.65
CA SER A 64 -27.88 -16.79 -1.18
C SER A 64 -29.09 -17.66 -1.48
N ASN A 65 -28.99 -18.47 -2.55
CA ASN A 65 -30.02 -19.45 -2.89
C ASN A 65 -30.19 -20.50 -1.77
N ASP A 66 -29.15 -20.77 -0.98
CA ASP A 66 -29.17 -21.75 0.13
C ASP A 66 -30.17 -21.34 1.23
N VAL A 67 -30.37 -20.03 1.43
CA VAL A 67 -31.33 -19.45 2.38
C VAL A 67 -32.63 -19.01 1.72
N GLY A 68 -32.85 -19.39 0.45
CA GLY A 68 -34.08 -19.12 -0.29
C GLY A 68 -34.27 -17.67 -0.76
N LEU A 69 -33.23 -16.83 -0.62
CA LEU A 69 -33.26 -15.44 -1.07
C LEU A 69 -32.70 -15.32 -2.49
N ARG A 70 -33.42 -14.57 -3.32
CA ARG A 70 -33.02 -14.28 -4.71
C ARG A 70 -32.89 -12.78 -4.91
N LEU A 71 -32.04 -12.38 -5.86
CA LEU A 71 -31.69 -10.97 -6.10
C LEU A 71 -32.91 -10.10 -6.45
N ASP A 72 -33.90 -10.67 -7.12
CA ASP A 72 -35.17 -10.03 -7.48
C ASP A 72 -36.08 -9.74 -6.28
N GLY A 73 -35.88 -10.42 -5.16
CA GLY A 73 -36.60 -10.19 -3.89
C GLY A 73 -35.86 -9.30 -2.89
N VAL A 74 -34.75 -8.67 -3.27
CA VAL A 74 -33.92 -7.90 -2.33
C VAL A 74 -34.55 -6.55 -2.02
N GLU A 75 -35.00 -6.39 -0.78
CA GLU A 75 -35.43 -5.13 -0.19
C GLU A 75 -34.29 -4.33 0.48
N LEU A 76 -34.54 -3.04 0.74
CA LEU A 76 -33.59 -2.15 1.45
C LEU A 76 -33.26 -2.64 2.87
N SER A 77 -34.17 -3.38 3.50
CA SER A 77 -33.99 -3.99 4.83
C SER A 77 -32.87 -5.04 4.86
N HIS A 78 -32.55 -5.67 3.73
CA HIS A 78 -31.46 -6.65 3.63
C HIS A 78 -30.08 -6.00 3.46
N LEU A 79 -30.03 -4.70 3.16
CA LEU A 79 -28.76 -4.00 2.93
C LEU A 79 -28.12 -3.58 4.25
N GLY A 80 -26.83 -3.88 4.39
CA GLY A 80 -26.02 -3.38 5.50
C GLY A 80 -25.66 -1.91 5.33
N SER A 81 -25.13 -1.33 6.40
CA SER A 81 -24.59 0.03 6.37
C SER A 81 -23.30 0.15 7.17
N ALA A 82 -22.46 1.08 6.74
CA ALA A 82 -21.21 1.44 7.41
C ALA A 82 -21.00 2.95 7.31
N ARG A 83 -20.14 3.51 8.15
CA ARG A 83 -19.80 4.94 8.07
C ARG A 83 -19.01 5.26 6.81
N ARG A 84 -18.04 4.42 6.46
CA ARG A 84 -17.18 4.61 5.29
C ARG A 84 -16.68 3.27 4.77
N LEU A 85 -16.54 3.19 3.45
CA LEU A 85 -15.81 2.11 2.79
C LEU A 85 -14.69 2.72 1.95
N VAL A 86 -13.51 2.12 2.00
CA VAL A 86 -12.37 2.45 1.15
C VAL A 86 -12.06 1.22 0.31
N ALA A 87 -12.03 1.38 -1.01
CA ALA A 87 -11.64 0.33 -1.94
C ALA A 87 -10.41 0.81 -2.71
N LEU A 88 -9.32 0.03 -2.62
CA LEU A 88 -8.11 0.19 -3.39
C LEU A 88 -8.03 -0.94 -4.42
N LYS A 89 -6.95 -0.99 -5.20
CA LYS A 89 -6.74 -2.01 -6.23
C LYS A 89 -6.78 -3.43 -5.67
N ASP A 90 -6.10 -3.65 -4.55
CA ASP A 90 -5.85 -4.98 -4.00
C ASP A 90 -6.48 -5.19 -2.61
N GLU A 91 -7.06 -4.15 -1.99
CA GLU A 91 -7.67 -4.23 -0.66
C GLU A 91 -8.96 -3.40 -0.53
N SER A 92 -9.81 -3.78 0.42
CA SER A 92 -11.04 -3.05 0.76
C SER A 92 -11.26 -3.02 2.26
N THR A 93 -11.61 -1.86 2.80
CA THR A 93 -11.76 -1.62 4.24
C THR A 93 -13.14 -1.06 4.57
N ILE A 94 -13.85 -1.74 5.46
CA ILE A 94 -15.13 -1.30 6.02
C ILE A 94 -14.85 -0.61 7.35
N ILE A 95 -15.22 0.67 7.49
CA ILE A 95 -14.98 1.48 8.68
C ILE A 95 -16.31 1.72 9.40
N GLU A 96 -16.37 1.32 10.67
CA GLU A 96 -17.55 1.47 11.54
C GLU A 96 -18.83 0.92 10.87
N GLY A 97 -18.90 -0.40 10.72
CA GLY A 97 -20.14 -1.10 10.36
C GLY A 97 -21.25 -0.85 11.38
N ARG A 98 -22.50 -0.81 10.92
CA ARG A 98 -23.68 -0.50 11.75
C ARG A 98 -24.46 -1.75 12.15
N GLY A 99 -23.82 -2.91 12.15
CA GLY A 99 -24.40 -4.14 12.69
C GLY A 99 -24.64 -4.02 14.20
N PRO A 100 -25.59 -4.79 14.76
CA PRO A 100 -25.82 -4.81 16.21
C PRO A 100 -24.57 -5.29 16.96
N GLU A 101 -24.09 -4.52 17.94
CA GLU A 101 -22.89 -4.90 18.72
C GLU A 101 -22.99 -6.29 19.35
N GLN A 102 -24.19 -6.67 19.77
CA GLN A 102 -24.45 -7.99 20.36
C GLN A 102 -24.22 -9.11 19.34
N ALA A 103 -24.67 -8.94 18.09
CA ALA A 103 -24.47 -9.93 17.04
C ALA A 103 -22.98 -10.09 16.69
N VAL A 104 -22.22 -8.99 16.68
CA VAL A 104 -20.76 -9.02 16.47
C VAL A 104 -20.06 -9.78 17.60
N LYS A 105 -20.45 -9.54 18.86
CA LYS A 105 -19.90 -10.27 20.03
C LYS A 105 -20.23 -11.76 19.99
N GLU A 106 -21.47 -12.11 19.68
CA GLU A 106 -21.90 -13.51 19.55
C GLU A 106 -21.14 -14.22 18.42
N ARG A 107 -20.94 -13.54 17.29
CA ARG A 107 -20.15 -14.07 16.17
C ARG A 107 -18.68 -14.26 16.54
N ALA A 108 -18.09 -13.31 17.26
CA ALA A 108 -16.72 -13.44 17.75
C ALA A 108 -16.57 -14.62 18.71
N GLU A 109 -17.53 -14.84 19.61
CA GLU A 109 -17.51 -15.97 20.54
C GLU A 109 -17.67 -17.31 19.81
N GLN A 110 -18.54 -17.39 18.80
CA GLN A 110 -18.63 -18.57 17.93
C GLN A 110 -17.30 -18.92 17.28
N LEU A 111 -16.58 -17.91 16.76
CA LEU A 111 -15.26 -18.11 16.17
C LEU A 111 -14.24 -18.55 17.22
N ARG A 112 -14.30 -18.00 18.44
CA ARG A 112 -13.44 -18.37 19.55
C ARG A 112 -13.57 -19.85 19.91
N VAL A 113 -14.80 -20.34 20.06
CA VAL A 113 -15.06 -21.75 20.33
C VAL A 113 -14.52 -22.65 19.20
N GLN A 114 -14.73 -22.26 17.93
CA GLN A 114 -14.21 -23.01 16.78
C GLN A 114 -12.66 -23.07 16.75
N ILE A 115 -11.98 -22.00 17.21
CA ILE A 115 -10.51 -21.94 17.33
C ILE A 115 -10.01 -22.94 18.39
N GLU A 116 -10.75 -23.10 19.49
CA GLU A 116 -10.40 -24.02 20.58
C GLU A 116 -10.68 -25.49 20.22
N GLU A 117 -11.72 -25.75 19.45
CA GLU A 117 -12.11 -27.10 19.03
C GLU A 117 -11.29 -27.65 17.85
N THR A 118 -10.70 -26.79 17.02
CA THR A 118 -9.95 -27.24 15.85
C THR A 118 -8.58 -27.83 16.21
N THR A 119 -8.29 -29.00 15.64
CA THR A 119 -7.00 -29.69 15.74
C THR A 119 -6.03 -29.32 14.60
N SER A 120 -6.52 -28.59 13.59
CA SER A 120 -5.75 -28.16 12.42
C SER A 120 -5.14 -26.78 12.68
N ASP A 121 -3.81 -26.69 12.64
CA ASP A 121 -3.10 -25.42 12.83
C ASP A 121 -3.45 -24.40 11.73
N TYR A 122 -3.62 -24.88 10.49
CA TYR A 122 -4.06 -24.07 9.36
C TYR A 122 -5.45 -23.46 9.61
N ASP A 123 -6.43 -24.27 10.03
CA ASP A 123 -7.77 -23.76 10.29
C ASP A 123 -7.79 -22.82 11.48
N ARG A 124 -6.98 -23.10 12.51
CA ARG A 124 -6.80 -22.22 13.67
C ARG A 124 -6.34 -20.84 13.25
N GLU A 125 -5.29 -20.77 12.42
CA GLU A 125 -4.77 -19.51 11.89
C GLU A 125 -5.85 -18.76 11.09
N LYS A 126 -6.58 -19.46 10.20
CA LYS A 126 -7.61 -18.83 9.37
C LYS A 126 -8.85 -18.37 10.15
N LEU A 127 -9.21 -19.05 11.23
CA LEU A 127 -10.25 -18.60 12.15
C LEU A 127 -9.77 -17.40 12.98
N GLN A 128 -8.51 -17.38 13.40
CA GLN A 128 -7.91 -16.23 14.09
C GLN A 128 -7.89 -14.98 13.20
N GLU A 129 -7.54 -15.10 11.91
CA GLU A 129 -7.62 -13.99 10.95
C GLU A 129 -9.04 -13.40 10.86
N ARG A 130 -10.05 -14.28 10.81
CA ARG A 130 -11.47 -13.88 10.76
C ARG A 130 -11.90 -13.17 12.04
N MET A 131 -11.59 -13.76 13.18
CA MET A 131 -11.92 -13.18 14.48
C MET A 131 -11.21 -11.83 14.67
N ALA A 132 -9.93 -11.74 14.28
CA ALA A 132 -9.16 -10.51 14.30
C ALA A 132 -9.76 -9.45 13.36
N SER A 133 -10.30 -9.84 12.20
CA SER A 133 -10.98 -8.90 11.29
C SER A 133 -12.31 -8.40 11.85
N LEU A 134 -12.99 -9.22 12.67
CA LEU A 134 -14.30 -8.90 13.25
C LEU A 134 -14.20 -8.07 14.55
N VAL A 135 -13.20 -8.38 15.38
CA VAL A 135 -12.96 -7.74 16.69
C VAL A 135 -11.88 -6.66 16.61
N GLY A 136 -10.97 -6.76 15.65
CA GLY A 136 -9.90 -5.80 15.42
C GLY A 136 -10.50 -4.46 15.05
N GLY A 137 -10.45 -3.54 16.01
CA GLY A 137 -10.95 -2.19 15.82
C GLY A 137 -10.20 -1.49 14.68
N VAL A 138 -10.93 -0.73 13.88
CA VAL A 138 -10.33 0.17 12.90
C VAL A 138 -9.92 1.45 13.62
N ALA A 139 -8.61 1.70 13.73
CA ALA A 139 -8.11 2.98 14.22
C ALA A 139 -8.24 4.04 13.10
N VAL A 140 -8.90 5.16 13.41
CA VAL A 140 -9.09 6.26 12.45
C VAL A 140 -8.25 7.47 12.89
N ILE A 141 -7.24 7.81 12.10
CA ILE A 141 -6.43 9.02 12.28
C ILE A 141 -7.07 10.15 11.49
N LYS A 142 -7.47 11.23 12.17
CA LYS A 142 -8.04 12.43 11.55
C LYS A 142 -6.94 13.49 11.45
N VAL A 143 -6.47 13.76 10.25
CA VAL A 143 -5.44 14.77 9.97
C VAL A 143 -6.12 16.11 9.71
N GLY A 144 -5.64 17.17 10.37
CA GLY A 144 -6.12 18.54 10.22
C GLY A 144 -5.00 19.53 9.91
N GLY A 145 -5.38 20.69 9.37
CA GLY A 145 -4.49 21.77 8.93
C GLY A 145 -5.28 23.06 8.72
N ALA A 146 -4.57 24.17 8.52
CA ALA A 146 -5.18 25.49 8.34
C ALA A 146 -5.69 25.72 6.91
N THR A 147 -5.09 25.04 5.92
CA THR A 147 -5.46 25.15 4.52
C THR A 147 -5.58 23.76 3.87
N GLU A 148 -6.34 23.67 2.78
CA GLU A 148 -6.53 22.40 2.04
C GLU A 148 -5.21 21.78 1.54
N PRO A 149 -4.26 22.53 0.94
CA PRO A 149 -2.97 21.97 0.54
C PRO A 149 -2.18 21.40 1.73
N GLU A 150 -2.21 22.08 2.88
CA GLU A 150 -1.54 21.61 4.10
C GLU A 150 -2.18 20.33 4.64
N ILE A 151 -3.52 20.24 4.63
CA ILE A 151 -4.23 19.01 5.03
C ILE A 151 -3.81 17.84 4.14
N HIS A 152 -3.70 18.06 2.83
CA HIS A 152 -3.27 17.03 1.89
C HIS A 152 -1.83 16.56 2.12
N GLU A 153 -0.91 17.50 2.32
CA GLU A 153 0.50 17.19 2.59
C GLU A 153 0.65 16.41 3.91
N ARG A 154 0.06 16.91 5.01
CA ARG A 154 0.11 16.24 6.31
C ARG A 154 -0.54 14.86 6.27
N LYS A 155 -1.62 14.71 5.50
CA LYS A 155 -2.28 13.42 5.30
C LYS A 155 -1.36 12.44 4.59
N SER A 156 -0.74 12.84 3.49
CA SER A 156 0.24 12.03 2.77
C SER A 156 1.37 11.59 3.70
N ARG A 157 1.96 12.53 4.44
CA ARG A 157 3.04 12.24 5.38
C ARG A 157 2.64 11.26 6.49
N THR A 158 1.38 11.33 6.94
CA THR A 158 0.83 10.39 7.93
C THR A 158 0.65 8.99 7.34
N GLU A 159 0.21 8.89 6.08
CA GLU A 159 0.07 7.64 5.32
C GLU A 159 1.45 6.98 5.08
N ASP A 160 2.46 7.79 4.76
CA ASP A 160 3.84 7.34 4.59
C ASP A 160 4.42 6.81 5.91
N ALA A 161 4.23 7.55 7.01
CA ALA A 161 4.69 7.13 8.34
C ALA A 161 4.03 5.82 8.81
N LEU A 162 2.73 5.65 8.54
CA LEU A 162 2.02 4.41 8.84
C LEU A 162 2.60 3.23 8.04
N SER A 163 2.87 3.45 6.76
CA SER A 163 3.45 2.43 5.87
C SER A 163 4.87 2.04 6.30
N ALA A 164 5.70 3.02 6.65
CA ALA A 164 7.04 2.80 7.18
C ALA A 164 7.01 2.02 8.51
N THR A 165 6.10 2.38 9.42
CA THR A 165 5.95 1.68 10.70
C THR A 165 5.54 0.23 10.51
N ARG A 166 4.60 -0.06 9.59
CA ARG A 166 4.22 -1.44 9.25
C ARG A 166 5.41 -2.23 8.71
N ALA A 167 6.15 -1.65 7.77
CA ALA A 167 7.35 -2.26 7.20
C ALA A 167 8.43 -2.54 8.26
N ALA A 168 8.60 -1.62 9.23
CA ALA A 168 9.54 -1.76 10.34
C ALA A 168 9.14 -2.89 11.30
N VAL A 169 7.84 -3.08 11.56
CA VAL A 169 7.34 -4.19 12.40
C VAL A 169 7.55 -5.54 11.69
N GLU A 170 7.43 -5.58 10.36
CA GLU A 170 7.57 -6.82 9.57
C GLU A 170 9.01 -7.30 9.44
N GLU A 171 9.94 -6.44 9.02
CA GLU A 171 11.34 -6.84 8.69
C GLU A 171 12.39 -6.18 9.60
N GLY A 172 11.98 -5.36 10.57
CA GLY A 172 12.89 -4.62 11.44
C GLY A 172 13.39 -3.31 10.85
N ILE A 173 14.37 -2.71 11.52
CA ILE A 173 14.95 -1.39 11.21
C ILE A 173 16.46 -1.48 11.06
N VAL A 174 17.01 -0.54 10.29
CA VAL A 174 18.45 -0.36 10.04
C VAL A 174 18.85 1.12 10.20
N PRO A 175 20.17 1.42 10.34
CA PRO A 175 20.66 2.79 10.34
C PRO A 175 20.24 3.54 9.07
N GLY A 176 19.54 4.66 9.24
CA GLY A 176 18.99 5.43 8.13
C GLY A 176 20.02 6.31 7.44
N GLY A 177 19.55 7.29 6.65
CA GLY A 177 20.43 8.27 5.99
C GLY A 177 21.34 7.66 4.92
N GLY A 178 20.98 6.50 4.38
CA GLY A 178 21.80 5.76 3.42
C GLY A 178 22.96 4.96 4.03
N VAL A 179 23.16 5.00 5.35
CA VAL A 179 24.27 4.32 6.03
C VAL A 179 24.19 2.81 5.85
N ALA A 180 23.01 2.21 6.03
CA ALA A 180 22.83 0.77 5.85
C ALA A 180 23.24 0.28 4.44
N ILE A 181 22.98 1.08 3.42
CA ILE A 181 23.31 0.75 2.02
C ILE A 181 24.83 0.86 1.81
N VAL A 182 25.48 1.90 2.35
CA VAL A 182 26.95 2.04 2.30
C VAL A 182 27.64 0.90 3.03
N ARG A 183 27.09 0.42 4.16
CA ARG A 183 27.65 -0.74 4.87
C ARG A 183 27.57 -2.03 4.05
N ALA A 184 26.53 -2.19 3.23
CA ALA A 184 26.37 -3.34 2.36
C ALA A 184 27.40 -3.40 1.21
N GLU A 185 28.12 -2.30 0.93
CA GLU A 185 29.18 -2.26 -0.10
C GLU A 185 30.28 -3.30 0.14
N GLN A 186 30.58 -3.65 1.40
CA GLN A 186 31.65 -4.60 1.74
C GLN A 186 31.41 -5.99 1.15
N VAL A 187 30.15 -6.42 1.03
CA VAL A 187 29.81 -7.72 0.43
C VAL A 187 30.15 -7.75 -1.06
N LEU A 188 30.18 -6.59 -1.72
CA LEU A 188 30.51 -6.48 -3.14
C LEU A 188 32.02 -6.58 -3.40
N ASP A 189 32.87 -6.23 -2.43
CA ASP A 189 34.32 -6.38 -2.55
C ASP A 189 34.74 -7.85 -2.70
N ASP A 190 34.15 -8.71 -1.88
CA ASP A 190 34.38 -10.16 -1.95
C ASP A 190 33.84 -10.71 -3.27
N MET A 191 32.65 -10.26 -3.71
CA MET A 191 32.02 -10.71 -4.95
C MET A 191 32.82 -10.30 -6.19
N GLU A 192 33.29 -9.06 -6.27
CA GLU A 192 34.09 -8.56 -7.40
C GLU A 192 35.34 -9.42 -7.63
N SER A 193 36.00 -9.87 -6.56
CA SER A 193 37.21 -10.69 -6.65
C SER A 193 37.01 -12.08 -7.27
N THR A 194 35.76 -12.52 -7.39
CA THR A 194 35.40 -13.86 -7.90
C THR A 194 34.89 -13.84 -9.34
N LEU A 195 34.77 -12.67 -9.96
CA LEU A 195 34.13 -12.47 -11.26
C LEU A 195 35.12 -11.91 -12.28
N ASP A 196 34.86 -12.19 -13.55
CA ASP A 196 35.71 -11.77 -14.67
C ASP A 196 35.09 -10.59 -15.44
N ASP A 197 35.94 -9.72 -16.01
CA ASP A 197 35.64 -8.67 -16.97
C ASP A 197 34.32 -7.88 -16.75
N ASP A 198 33.27 -8.19 -17.52
CA ASP A 198 32.01 -7.45 -17.57
C ASP A 198 31.16 -7.65 -16.31
N GLU A 199 31.22 -8.84 -15.69
CA GLU A 199 30.50 -9.12 -14.45
C GLU A 199 31.11 -8.32 -13.28
N ALA A 200 32.45 -8.25 -13.22
CA ALA A 200 33.17 -7.42 -12.26
C ALA A 200 32.89 -5.91 -12.47
N LEU A 201 32.76 -5.46 -13.72
CA LEU A 201 32.31 -4.10 -14.02
C LEU A 201 30.89 -3.84 -13.49
N GLY A 202 29.97 -4.78 -13.67
CA GLY A 202 28.61 -4.71 -13.13
C GLY A 202 28.59 -4.53 -11.60
N VAL A 203 29.41 -5.30 -10.88
CA VAL A 203 29.55 -5.16 -9.41
C VAL A 203 30.04 -3.77 -9.02
N ARG A 204 31.05 -3.22 -9.70
CA ARG A 204 31.55 -1.86 -9.44
C ARG A 204 30.49 -0.79 -9.67
N LEU A 205 29.65 -0.92 -10.71
CA LEU A 205 28.56 0.00 -10.98
C LEU A 205 27.51 -0.02 -9.86
N VAL A 206 27.14 -1.21 -9.39
CA VAL A 206 26.22 -1.35 -8.24
C VAL A 206 26.85 -0.71 -7.00
N LYS A 207 28.12 -1.02 -6.71
CA LYS A 207 28.83 -0.45 -5.56
C LYS A 207 28.85 1.08 -5.58
N GLN A 208 29.08 1.69 -6.74
CA GLN A 208 29.02 3.14 -6.90
C GLN A 208 27.61 3.69 -6.67
N ALA A 209 26.58 3.00 -7.15
CA ALA A 209 25.18 3.41 -6.96
C ALA A 209 24.72 3.33 -5.49
N LEU A 210 25.26 2.40 -4.70
CA LEU A 210 24.93 2.22 -3.28
C LEU A 210 25.22 3.47 -2.44
N SER A 211 26.23 4.26 -2.81
CA SER A 211 26.59 5.50 -2.10
C SER A 211 25.70 6.69 -2.45
N ALA A 212 24.96 6.64 -3.56
CA ALA A 212 24.20 7.76 -4.10
C ALA A 212 23.14 8.34 -3.13
N PRO A 213 22.37 7.53 -2.37
CA PRO A 213 21.38 8.06 -1.42
C PRO A 213 22.01 8.94 -0.34
N LEU A 214 23.13 8.50 0.25
CA LEU A 214 23.82 9.25 1.31
C LEU A 214 24.41 10.57 0.79
N ILE A 215 25.04 10.52 -0.40
CA ILE A 215 25.57 11.72 -1.07
C ILE A 215 24.44 12.71 -1.29
N LEU A 216 23.33 12.27 -1.91
CA LEU A 216 22.21 13.13 -2.25
C LEU A 216 21.55 13.76 -1.01
N ILE A 217 21.37 13.00 0.07
CA ILE A 217 20.85 13.51 1.34
C ILE A 217 21.79 14.60 1.90
N SER A 218 23.10 14.34 1.89
CA SER A 218 24.11 15.26 2.42
C SER A 218 24.18 16.55 1.58
N GLU A 219 24.15 16.44 0.26
CA GLU A 219 24.20 17.58 -0.66
C GLU A 219 22.94 18.44 -0.58
N ASN A 220 21.76 17.83 -0.45
CA ASN A 220 20.51 18.55 -0.24
C ASN A 220 20.50 19.32 1.09
N ALA A 221 21.25 18.84 2.09
CA ALA A 221 21.49 19.54 3.36
C ALA A 221 22.63 20.59 3.30
N GLY A 222 23.30 20.74 2.16
CA GLY A 222 24.38 21.71 1.97
C GLY A 222 25.76 21.24 2.43
N HIS A 223 25.94 19.93 2.65
CA HIS A 223 27.22 19.33 3.04
C HIS A 223 27.89 18.62 1.85
N PRO A 224 29.24 18.61 1.74
CA PRO A 224 29.93 17.95 0.64
C PRO A 224 29.77 16.42 0.69
N GLY A 225 28.94 15.84 -0.18
CA GLY A 225 28.53 14.43 -0.09
C GLY A 225 29.67 13.42 -0.11
N GLU A 226 30.68 13.60 -0.96
CA GLU A 226 31.87 12.71 -1.02
C GLU A 226 32.69 12.73 0.27
N VAL A 227 32.79 13.88 0.94
CA VAL A 227 33.50 14.00 2.22
C VAL A 227 32.73 13.28 3.32
N ILE A 228 31.39 13.41 3.31
CA ILE A 228 30.52 12.71 4.25
C ILE A 228 30.60 11.20 4.03
N LEU A 229 30.54 10.75 2.77
CA LEU A 229 30.66 9.34 2.41
C LEU A 229 31.97 8.74 2.92
N ASP A 230 33.11 9.40 2.70
CA ASP A 230 34.40 8.96 3.20
C ASP A 230 34.42 8.88 4.74
N GLY A 231 33.82 9.86 5.42
CA GLY A 231 33.64 9.84 6.87
C GLY A 231 32.80 8.65 7.35
N VAL A 232 31.69 8.35 6.67
CA VAL A 232 30.83 7.21 7.00
C VAL A 232 31.54 5.89 6.72
N ARG A 233 32.27 5.75 5.60
CA ARG A 233 33.05 4.53 5.28
C ARG A 233 34.15 4.21 6.30
N LYS A 234 34.74 5.23 6.94
CA LYS A 234 35.73 5.05 8.02
C LYS A 234 35.12 4.64 9.36
N GLY A 235 33.83 4.85 9.53
CA GLY A 235 33.10 4.38 10.71
C GLY A 235 32.65 2.93 10.59
N GLU A 236 32.17 2.38 11.70
CA GLU A 236 31.66 1.01 11.80
C GLU A 236 30.20 1.01 12.28
N GLY A 237 29.51 -0.11 12.06
CA GLY A 237 28.14 -0.29 12.56
C GLY A 237 27.20 0.82 12.09
N ASP A 238 26.50 1.43 13.03
CA ASP A 238 25.53 2.50 12.80
C ASP A 238 26.13 3.92 12.82
N TRP A 239 27.46 4.07 12.80
CA TRP A 239 28.09 5.37 12.66
C TRP A 239 27.73 6.00 11.32
N GLY A 240 27.13 7.19 11.35
CA GLY A 240 26.59 7.87 10.18
C GLY A 240 26.65 9.39 10.30
N PHE A 241 25.92 10.07 9.43
CA PHE A 241 25.85 11.53 9.37
C PHE A 241 24.42 12.00 9.53
N ASP A 242 24.17 12.80 10.56
CA ASP A 242 22.93 13.51 10.79
C ASP A 242 22.91 14.75 9.89
N ALA A 243 22.20 14.67 8.77
CA ALA A 243 22.14 15.74 7.78
C ALA A 243 21.32 16.96 8.26
N GLU A 244 20.49 16.83 9.31
CA GLU A 244 19.75 17.97 9.86
C GLU A 244 20.67 18.85 10.72
N LEU A 245 21.58 18.22 11.47
CA LEU A 245 22.49 18.93 12.39
C LEU A 245 23.91 19.10 11.85
N GLY A 246 24.28 18.37 10.81
CA GLY A 246 25.59 18.45 10.17
C GLY A 246 26.70 17.75 10.96
N GLU A 247 26.38 16.72 11.73
CA GLU A 247 27.30 16.04 12.65
C GLU A 247 27.33 14.53 12.42
N PHE A 248 28.49 13.90 12.66
CA PHE A 248 28.57 12.44 12.68
C PHE A 248 28.11 11.87 14.02
N CYS A 249 27.29 10.82 13.99
CA CYS A 249 26.72 10.23 15.19
C CYS A 249 26.38 8.74 15.00
N ALA A 250 26.05 8.06 16.12
CA ALA A 250 25.37 6.77 16.09
C ALA A 250 23.90 6.96 15.66
N MET A 251 23.56 6.51 14.46
CA MET A 251 22.26 6.79 13.83
C MET A 251 21.09 6.17 14.61
N MET A 252 21.30 4.98 15.18
CA MET A 252 20.23 4.28 15.92
C MET A 252 19.92 4.98 17.23
N GLU A 253 20.95 5.41 17.96
CA GLU A 253 20.79 6.17 19.22
C GLU A 253 20.13 7.54 18.96
N ARG A 254 20.44 8.15 17.81
CA ARG A 254 19.83 9.41 17.35
C ARG A 254 18.39 9.25 16.88
N GLY A 255 17.94 8.02 16.61
CA GLY A 255 16.61 7.72 16.09
C GLY A 255 16.47 7.93 14.58
N ILE A 256 17.58 8.04 13.85
CA ILE A 256 17.59 8.12 12.39
C ILE A 256 17.65 6.70 11.84
N VAL A 257 16.47 6.11 11.62
CA VAL A 257 16.31 4.71 11.27
C VAL A 257 15.39 4.55 10.07
N ASP A 258 15.69 3.56 9.24
CA ASP A 258 14.89 3.19 8.08
C ASP A 258 14.38 1.75 8.23
N PRO A 259 13.16 1.43 7.77
CA PRO A 259 12.70 0.05 7.70
C PRO A 259 13.58 -0.79 6.76
N VAL A 260 13.97 -2.00 7.18
CA VAL A 260 14.78 -2.92 6.35
C VAL A 260 14.10 -3.19 5.01
N LYS A 261 12.79 -3.46 5.05
CA LYS A 261 11.96 -3.73 3.88
C LYS A 261 12.03 -2.61 2.85
N VAL A 262 12.00 -1.35 3.29
CA VAL A 262 12.05 -0.18 2.40
C VAL A 262 13.42 -0.11 1.71
N THR A 263 14.50 -0.21 2.49
CA THR A 263 15.87 -0.16 1.97
C THR A 263 16.14 -1.26 0.94
N ARG A 264 15.77 -2.50 1.28
CA ARG A 264 15.92 -3.68 0.41
C ARG A 264 15.07 -3.57 -0.85
N SER A 265 13.79 -3.21 -0.72
CA SER A 265 12.88 -3.09 -1.86
C SER A 265 13.30 -1.97 -2.81
N ALA A 266 13.77 -0.83 -2.29
CA ALA A 266 14.28 0.26 -3.11
C ALA A 266 15.46 -0.21 -3.99
N LEU A 267 16.44 -0.90 -3.40
CA LEU A 267 17.59 -1.42 -4.13
C LEU A 267 17.20 -2.48 -5.18
N GLN A 268 16.33 -3.43 -4.81
CA GLN A 268 15.88 -4.49 -5.71
C GLN A 268 15.09 -3.94 -6.91
N ASN A 269 14.18 -2.99 -6.66
CA ASN A 269 13.38 -2.38 -7.73
C ASN A 269 14.27 -1.52 -8.65
N ALA A 270 15.19 -0.73 -8.09
CA ALA A 270 16.13 0.06 -8.87
C ALA A 270 17.02 -0.84 -9.75
N GLY A 271 17.59 -1.90 -9.18
CA GLY A 271 18.39 -2.88 -9.92
C GLY A 271 17.60 -3.61 -11.02
N SER A 272 16.34 -3.94 -10.75
CA SER A 272 15.45 -4.59 -11.73
C SER A 272 15.22 -3.71 -12.96
N ILE A 273 14.90 -2.43 -12.76
CA ILE A 273 14.68 -1.49 -13.87
C ILE A 273 16.00 -1.17 -14.58
N ALA A 274 17.09 -0.97 -13.85
CA ALA A 274 18.40 -0.71 -14.44
C ALA A 274 18.86 -1.86 -15.34
N GLY A 275 18.73 -3.11 -14.88
CA GLY A 275 19.06 -4.29 -15.69
C GLY A 275 18.22 -4.42 -16.96
N LEU A 276 16.92 -4.10 -16.89
CA LEU A 276 16.05 -4.06 -18.06
C LEU A 276 16.50 -2.97 -19.06
N MET A 277 16.82 -1.77 -18.57
CA MET A 277 17.26 -0.66 -19.43
C MET A 277 18.62 -0.93 -20.08
N LEU A 278 19.57 -1.50 -19.35
CA LEU A 278 20.91 -1.82 -19.87
C LEU A 278 20.88 -2.88 -20.97
N THR A 279 19.86 -3.73 -21.00
CA THR A 279 19.66 -4.77 -22.02
C THR A 279 18.69 -4.36 -23.13
N THR A 280 18.17 -3.13 -23.09
CA THR A 280 17.24 -2.61 -24.09
C THR A 280 18.00 -2.08 -25.30
N GLU A 281 18.00 -2.84 -26.39
CA GLU A 281 18.66 -2.46 -27.66
C GLU A 281 17.79 -1.57 -28.55
N ALA A 282 16.46 -1.64 -28.42
CA ALA A 282 15.54 -0.88 -29.27
C ALA A 282 14.25 -0.51 -28.52
N VAL A 283 13.69 0.65 -28.86
CA VAL A 283 12.41 1.14 -28.33
C VAL A 283 11.49 1.47 -29.50
N ILE A 284 10.27 0.94 -29.48
CA ILE A 284 9.21 1.29 -30.43
C ILE A 284 8.25 2.23 -29.71
N THR A 285 7.98 3.39 -30.30
CA THR A 285 7.09 4.41 -29.74
C THR A 285 6.01 4.77 -30.76
N GLU A 286 4.92 5.37 -30.27
CA GLU A 286 3.94 6.00 -31.16
C GLU A 286 4.58 7.20 -31.86
N ILE A 287 4.17 7.44 -33.11
CA ILE A 287 4.61 8.64 -33.83
C ILE A 287 4.05 9.85 -33.06
N PRO A 288 4.88 10.83 -32.67
CA PRO A 288 4.40 12.00 -31.95
C PRO A 288 3.26 12.69 -32.71
N GLU A 289 2.13 12.87 -32.05
CA GLU A 289 1.04 13.67 -32.59
C GLU A 289 1.42 15.16 -32.51
N GLU A 290 1.44 15.85 -33.65
CA GLU A 290 1.47 17.31 -33.65
C GLU A 290 0.16 17.83 -33.07
N LYS A 291 0.17 18.19 -31.79
CA LYS A 291 -0.94 18.96 -31.21
C LYS A 291 -0.79 20.40 -31.71
N PRO A 292 -1.74 20.93 -32.51
CA PRO A 292 -1.71 22.33 -32.87
C PRO A 292 -1.66 23.14 -31.57
N LEU A 293 -0.86 24.21 -31.56
CA LEU A 293 -0.82 25.13 -30.44
C LEU A 293 -2.25 25.55 -30.09
N PRO A 294 -2.59 25.74 -28.81
CA PRO A 294 -3.85 26.36 -28.42
C PRO A 294 -4.12 27.62 -29.27
N GLN A 295 -5.36 27.83 -29.70
CA GLN A 295 -5.73 28.88 -30.66
C GLN A 295 -5.25 30.27 -30.21
N ASP A 296 -5.27 30.53 -28.91
CA ASP A 296 -4.78 31.76 -28.26
C ASP A 296 -3.28 32.00 -28.46
N VAL A 297 -2.47 30.94 -28.55
CA VAL A 297 -1.04 31.04 -28.84
C VAL A 297 -0.81 31.24 -30.34
N GLN A 298 -1.63 30.62 -31.19
CA GLN A 298 -1.55 30.82 -32.65
C GLN A 298 -1.91 32.26 -33.03
N ASP A 299 -2.94 32.83 -32.41
CA ASP A 299 -3.39 34.20 -32.64
C ASP A 299 -2.32 35.21 -32.18
N PHE A 300 -1.63 34.96 -31.06
CA PHE A 300 -0.52 35.81 -30.58
C PHE A 300 0.71 35.80 -31.49
N MET A 301 0.97 34.70 -32.20
CA MET A 301 2.11 34.59 -33.12
C MET A 301 1.85 35.24 -34.49
N HIS A 302 0.62 35.65 -34.77
CA HIS A 302 0.21 36.28 -36.03
C HIS A 302 0.14 37.82 -35.99
N ASP A 303 0.26 38.43 -34.82
CA ASP A 303 0.38 39.89 -34.61
C ASP A 303 1.85 40.35 -34.50
#